data_AF-A0A543PBU6-F1
#
_entry.id   AF-A0A543PBU6-F1
#
_cell.length_a   1.000
_cell.length_b   1.000
_cell.length_c   1.000
_cell.angle_alpha   90.00
_cell.angle_beta   90.00
_cell.angle_gamma   90.00
#
_symmetry.space_group_name_H-M   'P 1'
#
loop_
_entity.id
_entity.type
_entity.pdbx_description
1 polymer ?
#
loop_
_entity_poly.entity_id
_entity_poly.type
_entity_poly.pdbx_seq_one_letter_code
_entity_poly.pdbx_strand_id
1 'polypeptide(L)'
;MTRTALPPGGSEAPAPAPEPPARVGAELRRLRRGLRRRTGLARRRAQRVARRETARALHVWRSSLQVRIGAITMLVAGTVVVIVSLVLFSQIRDQLLSVKEEAAIDQAQAGVVYAQTQVPAIAPGDGASVRSTLNRTVNALLQRGGAAGDFAVVMVHRTREVERTAPSPSPVFQALPTDLRADVASGGQSRKYHPVPDASGEPQPTLLVGAAVPSDTSGAQQVELYYAFPLQQEAESLSLIRSTVVISGIALTLFVVGIGVLVTRLVVDPVRRAAGTAQRLAEGQLEERMAVRGEDDLARLATSFNAMADSLQRQITQLEGLSQLQQRFTSDVSHELRTPLTTVQMAADVLHEAREDFPPHVARSAELLRAELDRFEGLLTDLLEISRYDAGAAVLDSEPADLGALVARVVAGMTSLAERHGSELVVNRPGEAVIAEVDARRVERILRNLVGNAIEHGAGRPIEITLAANRTSAAVTVRDRGVGLSSAEAQHVFDRFWRADPSRVRTVGGSGLGLSISLEDARLHGGWLQVWGQQGQGAQFRLTLPLTAGGELTSSPLPLRPALIRQPGRPL
;
A
#
# COMPACT_ATOMS: atom_id res chain seq x y z
N MET A 1 44.58 -95.25 17.44
CA MET A 1 44.03 -96.61 17.65
C MET A 1 43.27 -97.02 16.41
N THR A 2 43.50 -98.25 16.01
CA THR A 2 43.33 -98.84 14.68
C THR A 2 41.93 -99.47 14.50
N ARG A 3 41.52 -99.60 13.22
CA ARG A 3 40.49 -100.52 12.66
C ARG A 3 39.02 -100.12 12.91
N THR A 4 38.07 -100.28 11.98
CA THR A 4 37.91 -101.37 10.99
C THR A 4 37.00 -100.93 9.82
N ALA A 5 37.33 -101.35 8.60
CA ALA A 5 36.49 -101.33 7.39
C ALA A 5 35.74 -102.70 7.26
N LEU A 6 34.55 -102.81 6.66
CA LEU A 6 34.24 -103.24 5.26
C LEU A 6 32.72 -103.63 5.14
N PRO A 7 32.14 -103.89 3.94
CA PRO A 7 30.86 -103.34 3.42
C PRO A 7 29.94 -104.52 2.92
N PRO A 8 29.29 -104.56 1.72
CA PRO A 8 28.65 -103.57 0.83
C PRO A 8 27.19 -103.95 0.42
N GLY A 9 26.52 -103.13 -0.39
CA GLY A 9 25.50 -103.62 -1.32
C GLY A 9 24.34 -102.66 -1.59
N GLY A 10 24.06 -102.40 -2.88
CA GLY A 10 22.73 -101.94 -3.32
C GLY A 10 22.73 -100.69 -4.19
N SER A 11 22.78 -100.92 -5.50
CA SER A 11 22.56 -99.99 -6.61
C SER A 11 21.15 -99.39 -6.62
N GLU A 12 21.01 -98.06 -6.81
CA GLU A 12 19.86 -97.48 -7.52
C GLU A 12 20.19 -96.08 -8.09
N ALA A 13 19.71 -95.84 -9.31
CA ALA A 13 20.01 -94.71 -10.20
C ALA A 13 19.52 -93.35 -9.67
N PRO A 14 20.08 -92.20 -10.11
CA PRO A 14 19.66 -90.90 -9.61
C PRO A 14 18.37 -90.43 -10.31
N ALA A 15 17.34 -90.14 -9.50
CA ALA A 15 16.20 -89.31 -9.88
C ALA A 15 16.60 -87.82 -9.97
N PRO A 16 15.96 -87.02 -10.84
CA PRO A 16 16.31 -85.61 -11.00
C PRO A 16 15.92 -84.78 -9.77
N ALA A 17 16.81 -83.87 -9.36
CA ALA A 17 16.59 -82.97 -8.23
C ALA A 17 15.39 -82.02 -8.43
N PRO A 18 14.62 -81.69 -7.38
CA PRO A 18 13.55 -80.71 -7.48
C PRO A 18 14.10 -79.26 -7.54
N GLU A 19 13.50 -78.43 -8.39
CA GLU A 19 13.77 -76.99 -8.51
C GLU A 19 13.52 -76.23 -7.18
N PRO A 20 14.31 -75.19 -6.86
CA PRO A 20 14.05 -74.34 -5.69
C PRO A 20 12.94 -73.29 -5.96
N PRO A 21 12.15 -72.87 -4.95
CA PRO A 21 11.00 -71.99 -5.13
C PRO A 21 11.43 -70.52 -5.22
N ALA A 22 11.90 -70.06 -6.39
CA ALA A 22 12.35 -68.67 -6.58
C ALA A 22 11.25 -67.70 -7.08
N ARG A 23 10.03 -68.18 -7.42
CA ARG A 23 9.03 -67.37 -8.15
C ARG A 23 8.12 -66.49 -7.26
N VAL A 24 7.85 -66.87 -6.01
CA VAL A 24 6.88 -66.14 -5.15
C VAL A 24 7.46 -64.83 -4.58
N GLY A 25 8.76 -64.79 -4.26
CA GLY A 25 9.41 -63.60 -3.70
C GLY A 25 9.61 -62.46 -4.69
N ALA A 26 9.66 -62.75 -5.99
CA ALA A 26 9.84 -61.76 -7.05
C ALA A 26 8.55 -61.01 -7.39
N GLU A 27 7.40 -61.71 -7.39
CA GLU A 27 6.09 -61.11 -7.63
C GLU A 27 5.65 -60.17 -6.50
N LEU A 28 5.82 -60.59 -5.23
CA LEU A 28 5.52 -59.74 -4.07
C LEU A 28 6.35 -58.46 -4.04
N ARG A 29 7.62 -58.51 -4.51
CA ARG A 29 8.46 -57.30 -4.65
C ARG A 29 8.01 -56.40 -5.80
N ARG A 30 7.52 -56.95 -6.92
CA ARG A 30 6.96 -56.17 -8.04
C ARG A 30 5.64 -55.49 -7.65
N LEU A 31 4.75 -56.19 -6.94
CA LEU A 31 3.50 -55.63 -6.40
C LEU A 31 3.74 -54.51 -5.37
N ARG A 32 4.67 -54.70 -4.41
CA ARG A 32 5.06 -53.63 -3.46
C ARG A 32 5.68 -52.40 -4.13
N ARG A 33 6.49 -52.58 -5.19
CA ARG A 33 7.05 -51.47 -5.97
C ARG A 33 5.98 -50.75 -6.80
N GLY A 34 5.01 -51.48 -7.34
CA GLY A 34 3.84 -50.94 -8.05
C GLY A 34 2.94 -50.09 -7.13
N LEU A 35 2.64 -50.59 -5.93
CA LEU A 35 1.86 -49.85 -4.93
C LEU A 35 2.60 -48.58 -4.46
N ARG A 36 3.90 -48.65 -4.16
CA ARG A 36 4.71 -47.47 -3.75
C ARG A 36 4.82 -46.41 -4.86
N ARG A 37 4.88 -46.80 -6.14
CA ARG A 37 4.86 -45.85 -7.26
C ARG A 37 3.49 -45.20 -7.43
N ARG A 38 2.39 -45.96 -7.27
CA ARG A 38 1.03 -45.41 -7.32
C ARG A 38 0.73 -44.46 -6.16
N THR A 39 1.16 -44.78 -4.93
CA THR A 39 0.99 -43.87 -3.78
C THR A 39 1.88 -42.62 -3.91
N GLY A 40 3.09 -42.73 -4.45
CA GLY A 40 3.96 -41.58 -4.74
C GLY A 40 3.39 -40.64 -5.82
N LEU A 41 2.80 -41.19 -6.88
CA LEU A 41 2.14 -40.40 -7.93
C LEU A 41 0.84 -39.75 -7.42
N ALA A 42 0.06 -40.45 -6.60
CA ALA A 42 -1.12 -39.89 -5.93
C ALA A 42 -0.74 -38.73 -4.99
N ARG A 43 0.32 -38.88 -4.20
CA ARG A 43 0.84 -37.83 -3.30
C ARG A 43 1.36 -36.61 -4.07
N ARG A 44 2.04 -36.82 -5.20
CA ARG A 44 2.50 -35.73 -6.08
C ARG A 44 1.35 -35.03 -6.81
N ARG A 45 0.30 -35.75 -7.22
CA ARG A 45 -0.93 -35.13 -7.76
C ARG A 45 -1.66 -34.33 -6.70
N ALA A 46 -1.85 -34.88 -5.50
CA ALA A 46 -2.46 -34.18 -4.37
C ALA A 46 -1.68 -32.89 -4.01
N GLN A 47 -0.35 -32.95 -3.99
CA GLN A 47 0.49 -31.76 -3.75
C GLN A 47 0.41 -30.72 -4.87
N ARG A 48 0.29 -31.11 -6.14
CA ARG A 48 0.12 -30.17 -7.26
C ARG A 48 -1.26 -29.52 -7.28
N VAL A 49 -2.30 -30.28 -6.95
CA VAL A 49 -3.67 -29.75 -6.79
C VAL A 49 -3.70 -28.80 -5.60
N ALA A 50 -3.17 -29.19 -4.45
CA ALA A 50 -3.08 -28.33 -3.28
C ALA A 50 -2.31 -27.02 -3.58
N ARG A 51 -1.18 -27.07 -4.30
CA ARG A 51 -0.43 -25.86 -4.69
C ARG A 51 -1.18 -24.96 -5.67
N ARG A 52 -1.98 -25.53 -6.58
CA ARG A 52 -2.81 -24.74 -7.51
C ARG A 52 -3.97 -24.08 -6.79
N GLU A 53 -4.63 -24.79 -5.90
CA GLU A 53 -5.73 -24.25 -5.10
C GLU A 53 -5.24 -23.20 -4.10
N THR A 54 -4.07 -23.40 -3.46
CA THR A 54 -3.48 -22.36 -2.59
C THR A 54 -3.05 -21.12 -3.38
N ALA A 55 -2.49 -21.29 -4.59
CA ALA A 55 -2.14 -20.15 -5.43
C ALA A 55 -3.38 -19.35 -5.88
N ARG A 56 -4.48 -20.04 -6.24
CA ARG A 56 -5.77 -19.40 -6.54
C ARG A 56 -6.34 -18.69 -5.33
N ALA A 57 -6.36 -19.34 -4.16
CA ALA A 57 -6.85 -18.76 -2.92
C ALA A 57 -6.04 -17.51 -2.52
N LEU A 58 -4.72 -17.57 -2.64
CA LEU A 58 -3.83 -16.42 -2.38
C LEU A 58 -4.04 -15.29 -3.40
N HIS A 59 -4.32 -15.61 -4.66
CA HIS A 59 -4.62 -14.61 -5.68
C HIS A 59 -5.95 -13.90 -5.39
N VAL A 60 -7.01 -14.66 -5.08
CA VAL A 60 -8.33 -14.11 -4.72
C VAL A 60 -8.26 -13.31 -3.41
N TRP A 61 -7.50 -13.78 -2.42
CA TRP A 61 -7.23 -13.05 -1.17
C TRP A 61 -6.53 -11.71 -1.43
N ARG A 62 -5.58 -11.68 -2.36
CA ARG A 62 -4.84 -10.45 -2.72
C ARG A 62 -5.65 -9.50 -3.58
N SER A 63 -6.56 -10.00 -4.41
CA SER A 63 -7.31 -9.18 -5.36
C SER A 63 -8.62 -8.63 -4.79
N SER A 64 -9.26 -9.30 -3.82
CA SER A 64 -10.56 -8.90 -3.29
C SER A 64 -10.52 -8.51 -1.81
N LEU A 65 -10.74 -7.21 -1.56
CA LEU A 65 -10.90 -6.67 -0.20
C LEU A 65 -12.06 -7.35 0.53
N GLN A 66 -13.16 -7.62 -0.17
CA GLN A 66 -14.36 -8.27 0.38
C GLN A 66 -14.05 -9.68 0.89
N VAL A 67 -13.27 -10.46 0.13
CA VAL A 67 -12.87 -11.81 0.54
C VAL A 67 -11.94 -11.75 1.75
N ARG A 68 -11.01 -10.80 1.77
CA ARG A 68 -10.09 -10.64 2.89
C ARG A 68 -10.80 -10.24 4.18
N ILE A 69 -11.69 -9.26 4.13
CA ILE A 69 -12.49 -8.83 5.29
C ILE A 69 -13.35 -10.00 5.77
N GLY A 70 -14.11 -10.64 4.86
CA GLY A 70 -14.93 -11.80 5.22
C GLY A 70 -14.14 -12.93 5.85
N ALA A 71 -12.96 -13.26 5.33
CA ALA A 71 -12.10 -14.32 5.86
C ALA A 71 -11.52 -13.99 7.24
N ILE A 72 -11.07 -12.74 7.46
CA ILE A 72 -10.56 -12.31 8.77
C ILE A 72 -11.69 -12.29 9.80
N THR A 73 -12.85 -11.74 9.44
CA THR A 73 -14.03 -11.71 10.30
C THR A 73 -14.49 -13.12 10.65
N MET A 74 -14.51 -14.04 9.67
CA MET A 74 -14.83 -15.45 9.91
C MET A 74 -13.85 -16.11 10.87
N LEU A 75 -12.55 -15.87 10.72
CA LEU A 75 -11.52 -16.46 11.58
C LEU A 75 -11.64 -15.94 13.00
N VAL A 76 -11.80 -14.62 13.19
CA VAL A 76 -11.94 -14.01 14.52
C VAL A 76 -13.24 -14.45 15.18
N ALA A 77 -14.38 -14.32 14.50
CA ALA A 77 -15.67 -14.71 15.04
C ALA A 77 -15.73 -16.22 15.34
N GLY A 78 -15.24 -17.06 14.42
CA GLY A 78 -15.18 -18.50 14.60
C GLY A 78 -14.29 -18.90 15.78
N THR A 79 -13.15 -18.24 15.97
CA THR A 79 -12.27 -18.52 17.12
C THR A 79 -12.96 -18.18 18.45
N VAL A 80 -13.61 -17.03 18.54
CA VAL A 80 -14.35 -16.62 19.75
C VAL A 80 -15.49 -17.61 20.03
N VAL A 81 -16.27 -17.97 19.01
CA VAL A 81 -17.36 -18.95 19.13
C VAL A 81 -16.84 -20.29 19.62
N VAL A 82 -15.72 -20.80 19.07
CA VAL A 82 -15.12 -22.07 19.49
C VAL A 82 -14.67 -22.00 20.96
N ILE A 83 -13.97 -20.94 21.36
CA ILE A 83 -13.51 -20.78 22.75
C ILE A 83 -14.70 -20.76 23.72
N VAL A 84 -15.71 -19.92 23.45
CA VAL A 84 -16.91 -19.81 24.28
C VAL A 84 -17.66 -21.14 24.34
N SER A 85 -17.82 -21.81 23.20
CA SER A 85 -18.50 -23.11 23.10
C SER A 85 -17.78 -24.19 23.91
N LEU A 86 -16.44 -24.24 23.86
CA LEU A 86 -15.64 -25.19 24.64
C LEU A 86 -15.78 -24.94 26.15
N VAL A 87 -15.73 -23.68 26.58
CA VAL A 87 -15.89 -23.31 27.99
C VAL A 87 -17.30 -23.67 28.50
N LEU A 88 -18.34 -23.26 27.79
CA LEU A 88 -19.72 -23.55 28.17
C LEU A 88 -20.00 -25.06 28.18
N PHE A 89 -19.53 -25.80 27.18
CA PHE A 89 -19.72 -27.24 27.14
C PHE A 89 -19.00 -27.95 28.30
N SER A 90 -17.77 -27.53 28.63
CA SER A 90 -17.06 -28.08 29.79
C SER A 90 -17.80 -27.77 31.09
N GLN A 91 -18.21 -26.53 31.30
CA GLN A 91 -18.94 -26.13 32.51
C GLN A 91 -20.26 -26.89 32.68
N ILE A 92 -21.06 -27.00 31.61
CA ILE A 92 -22.33 -27.72 31.65
C ILE A 92 -22.12 -29.21 31.92
N ARG A 93 -21.13 -29.83 31.26
CA ARG A 93 -20.78 -31.24 31.49
C ARG A 93 -20.36 -31.47 32.93
N ASP A 94 -19.44 -30.66 33.43
CA ASP A 94 -18.85 -30.84 34.76
C ASP A 94 -19.92 -30.61 35.85
N GLN A 95 -20.81 -29.63 35.66
CA GLN A 95 -21.95 -29.36 36.56
C GLN A 95 -23.01 -30.48 36.52
N LEU A 96 -23.36 -31.00 35.34
CA LEU A 96 -24.35 -32.08 35.23
C LEU A 96 -23.83 -33.37 35.88
N LEU A 97 -22.56 -33.72 35.63
CA LEU A 97 -21.95 -34.91 36.20
C LEU A 97 -21.74 -34.79 37.71
N SER A 98 -21.32 -33.63 38.23
CA SER A 98 -21.12 -33.46 39.66
C SER A 98 -22.43 -33.60 40.46
N VAL A 99 -23.52 -32.99 39.98
CA VAL A 99 -24.85 -33.11 40.61
C VAL A 99 -25.34 -34.56 40.61
N LYS A 100 -25.15 -35.28 39.49
CA LYS A 100 -25.52 -36.70 39.39
C LYS A 100 -24.67 -37.57 40.31
N GLU A 101 -23.38 -37.30 40.39
CA GLU A 101 -22.43 -38.03 41.22
C GLU A 101 -22.71 -37.84 42.71
N GLU A 102 -22.98 -36.61 43.15
CA GLU A 102 -23.35 -36.30 44.53
C GLU A 102 -24.67 -36.98 44.92
N ALA A 103 -25.71 -36.85 44.09
CA ALA A 103 -26.98 -37.52 44.32
C ALA A 103 -26.85 -39.06 44.37
N ALA A 104 -26.00 -39.65 43.52
CA ALA A 104 -25.72 -41.07 43.49
C ALA A 104 -25.02 -41.56 44.77
N ILE A 105 -24.06 -40.79 45.29
CA ILE A 105 -23.35 -41.08 46.54
C ILE A 105 -24.31 -41.01 47.73
N ASP A 106 -25.13 -39.95 47.81
CA ASP A 106 -26.12 -39.78 48.88
C ASP A 106 -27.15 -40.91 48.89
N GLN A 107 -27.65 -41.30 47.70
CA GLN A 107 -28.57 -42.42 47.55
C GLN A 107 -27.93 -43.74 47.98
N ALA A 108 -26.66 -43.97 47.63
CA ALA A 108 -25.93 -45.16 48.04
C ALA A 108 -25.73 -45.19 49.57
N GLN A 109 -25.39 -44.06 50.19
CA GLN A 109 -25.21 -43.96 51.64
C GLN A 109 -26.53 -44.19 52.40
N ALA A 110 -27.63 -43.57 51.95
CA ALA A 110 -28.96 -43.83 52.50
C ALA A 110 -29.36 -45.31 52.37
N GLY A 111 -28.97 -45.93 51.26
CA GLY A 111 -29.13 -47.36 51.02
C GLY A 111 -28.35 -48.24 51.99
N VAL A 112 -27.09 -47.90 52.28
CA VAL A 112 -26.25 -48.58 53.26
C VAL A 112 -26.87 -48.48 54.66
N VAL A 113 -27.29 -47.29 55.09
CA VAL A 113 -27.94 -47.09 56.40
C VAL A 113 -29.21 -47.93 56.51
N TYR A 114 -30.03 -47.99 55.46
CA TYR A 114 -31.20 -48.86 55.45
C TYR A 114 -30.82 -50.35 55.51
N ALA A 115 -29.83 -50.77 54.71
CA ALA A 115 -29.35 -52.15 54.70
C ALA A 115 -28.83 -52.59 56.07
N GLN A 116 -28.12 -51.73 56.80
CA GLN A 116 -27.65 -51.97 58.17
C GLN A 116 -28.79 -52.36 59.12
N THR A 117 -29.98 -51.76 58.99
CA THR A 117 -31.15 -52.11 59.82
C THR A 117 -31.72 -53.50 59.51
N GLN A 118 -31.45 -54.04 58.33
CA GLN A 118 -31.99 -55.32 57.85
C GLN A 118 -30.99 -56.48 57.98
N VAL A 119 -29.69 -56.20 58.05
CA VAL A 119 -28.62 -57.21 58.17
C VAL A 119 -28.73 -58.08 59.45
N PRO A 120 -29.13 -57.57 60.64
CA PRO A 120 -29.31 -58.41 61.83
C PRO A 120 -30.39 -59.49 61.68
N ALA A 121 -31.30 -59.37 60.69
CA ALA A 121 -32.32 -60.36 60.40
C ALA A 121 -31.80 -61.57 59.60
N ILE A 122 -30.49 -61.62 59.29
CA ILE A 122 -29.84 -62.75 58.63
C ILE A 122 -29.49 -63.81 59.70
N ALA A 123 -30.27 -64.88 59.79
CA ALA A 123 -30.00 -65.98 60.72
C ALA A 123 -28.71 -66.74 60.32
N PRO A 124 -27.81 -67.08 61.27
CA PRO A 124 -26.60 -67.85 60.95
C PRO A 124 -26.96 -69.25 60.46
N GLY A 125 -26.60 -69.59 59.21
CA GLY A 125 -26.55 -70.98 58.73
C GLY A 125 -27.58 -71.41 57.67
N ASP A 126 -28.61 -70.63 57.37
CA ASP A 126 -29.59 -70.98 56.33
C ASP A 126 -29.42 -70.12 55.06
N GLY A 127 -29.17 -70.77 53.91
CA GLY A 127 -29.02 -70.07 52.63
C GLY A 127 -30.31 -69.54 52.03
N ALA A 128 -31.46 -70.12 52.40
CA ALA A 128 -32.76 -69.65 51.94
C ALA A 128 -33.16 -68.34 52.65
N SER A 129 -32.91 -68.23 53.95
CA SER A 129 -33.15 -67.00 54.74
C SER A 129 -32.27 -65.83 54.31
N VAL A 130 -30.98 -66.06 54.03
CA VAL A 130 -30.07 -65.03 53.47
C VAL A 130 -30.63 -64.51 52.15
N ARG A 131 -31.01 -65.40 51.23
CA ARG A 131 -31.53 -65.00 49.91
C ARG A 131 -32.85 -64.22 50.02
N SER A 132 -33.76 -64.63 50.90
CA SER A 132 -35.06 -63.95 51.05
C SER A 132 -34.92 -62.56 51.70
N THR A 133 -34.01 -62.39 52.66
CA THR A 133 -33.70 -61.08 53.25
C THR A 133 -33.01 -60.16 52.25
N LEU A 134 -31.99 -60.64 51.53
CA LEU A 134 -31.35 -59.86 50.46
C LEU A 134 -32.38 -59.39 49.41
N ASN A 135 -33.30 -60.26 48.99
CA ASN A 135 -34.35 -59.92 48.02
C ASN A 135 -35.32 -58.87 48.55
N ARG A 136 -35.77 -59.00 49.81
CA ARG A 136 -36.66 -58.01 50.44
C ARG A 136 -35.98 -56.65 50.57
N THR A 137 -34.72 -56.63 50.99
CA THR A 137 -33.96 -55.38 51.14
C THR A 137 -33.69 -54.72 49.79
N VAL A 138 -33.28 -55.47 48.77
CA VAL A 138 -33.11 -54.95 47.40
C VAL A 138 -34.41 -54.39 46.85
N ASN A 139 -35.54 -55.10 46.99
CA ASN A 139 -36.84 -54.61 46.52
C ASN A 139 -37.28 -53.33 47.26
N ALA A 140 -37.05 -53.25 48.57
CA ALA A 140 -37.34 -52.05 49.34
C ALA A 140 -36.45 -50.87 48.94
N LEU A 141 -35.16 -51.12 48.64
CA LEU A 141 -34.24 -50.10 48.14
C LEU A 141 -34.63 -49.59 46.75
N LEU A 142 -35.08 -50.47 45.86
CA LEU A 142 -35.57 -50.10 44.53
C LEU A 142 -36.87 -49.27 44.60
N GLN A 143 -37.74 -49.53 45.58
CA GLN A 143 -38.96 -48.73 45.79
C GLN A 143 -38.70 -47.37 46.42
N ARG A 144 -37.57 -47.19 47.12
CA ARG A 144 -37.22 -45.98 47.85
C ARG A 144 -36.52 -44.95 46.96
N GLY A 145 -37.13 -44.67 45.81
CA GLY A 145 -36.57 -43.80 44.75
C GLY A 145 -35.90 -42.53 45.29
N GLY A 146 -34.86 -42.07 44.59
CA GLY A 146 -34.01 -40.96 45.04
C GLY A 146 -33.76 -39.92 43.95
N ALA A 147 -33.14 -38.81 44.35
CA ALA A 147 -32.79 -37.70 43.45
C ALA A 147 -31.78 -38.09 42.35
N ALA A 148 -31.13 -39.25 42.47
CA ALA A 148 -30.17 -39.78 41.51
C ALA A 148 -30.81 -40.36 40.22
N GLY A 149 -32.15 -40.45 40.16
CA GLY A 149 -32.88 -41.00 39.00
C GLY A 149 -32.95 -42.52 39.01
N ASP A 150 -32.94 -43.15 37.82
CA ASP A 150 -32.97 -44.60 37.68
C ASP A 150 -31.68 -45.24 38.20
N PHE A 151 -31.80 -46.33 38.95
CA PHE A 151 -30.65 -47.10 39.43
C PHE A 151 -30.97 -48.58 39.53
N ALA A 152 -29.95 -49.40 39.35
CA ALA A 152 -29.96 -50.81 39.74
C ALA A 152 -29.15 -50.99 41.02
N VAL A 153 -29.57 -51.93 41.87
CA VAL A 153 -28.86 -52.25 43.10
C VAL A 153 -28.59 -53.76 43.18
N VAL A 154 -27.40 -54.11 43.64
CA VAL A 154 -26.96 -55.48 43.88
C VAL A 154 -26.42 -55.56 45.30
N MET A 155 -26.94 -56.51 46.08
CA MET A 155 -26.48 -56.76 47.44
C MET A 155 -25.77 -58.11 47.50
N VAL A 156 -24.51 -58.09 47.93
CA VAL A 156 -23.63 -59.25 47.95
C VAL A 156 -23.34 -59.61 49.39
N HIS A 157 -23.67 -60.83 49.78
CA HIS A 157 -23.31 -61.41 51.07
C HIS A 157 -22.12 -62.36 50.87
N ARG A 158 -20.94 -61.95 51.34
CA ARG A 158 -19.69 -62.72 51.25
C ARG A 158 -19.37 -63.38 52.59
N THR A 159 -19.11 -64.68 52.55
CA THR A 159 -18.53 -65.49 53.64
C THR A 159 -17.17 -66.04 53.22
N ARG A 160 -16.39 -66.60 54.15
CA ARG A 160 -15.06 -67.19 53.84
C ARG A 160 -15.08 -68.29 52.77
N GLU A 161 -16.22 -68.95 52.57
CA GLU A 161 -16.36 -70.09 51.63
C GLU A 161 -17.35 -69.84 50.48
N VAL A 162 -18.33 -68.92 50.63
CA VAL A 162 -19.42 -68.74 49.65
C VAL A 162 -19.81 -67.26 49.47
N GLU A 163 -20.00 -66.86 48.21
CA GLU A 163 -20.60 -65.58 47.82
C GLU A 163 -22.07 -65.79 47.40
N ARG A 164 -23.00 -65.04 47.99
CA ARG A 164 -24.45 -65.10 47.71
C ARG A 164 -25.00 -63.72 47.40
N THR A 165 -25.85 -63.57 46.38
CA THR A 165 -25.97 -62.26 45.70
C THR A 165 -27.33 -61.60 45.55
N ALA A 166 -28.50 -62.02 46.04
CA ALA A 166 -29.81 -61.59 45.47
C ALA A 166 -29.92 -61.70 43.90
N PRO A 167 -31.04 -62.15 43.33
CA PRO A 167 -31.27 -62.01 41.89
C PRO A 167 -31.42 -60.52 41.60
N SER A 168 -30.47 -59.92 40.90
CA SER A 168 -30.67 -58.61 40.29
C SER A 168 -31.27 -58.83 38.90
N PRO A 169 -32.29 -58.05 38.48
CA PRO A 169 -32.82 -58.11 37.12
C PRO A 169 -31.80 -57.77 36.02
N SER A 170 -30.64 -57.21 36.39
CA SER A 170 -29.68 -56.59 35.48
C SER A 170 -28.30 -57.28 35.53
N PRO A 171 -27.55 -57.38 34.41
CA PRO A 171 -26.19 -57.96 34.38
C PRO A 171 -25.13 -57.16 35.14
N VAL A 172 -25.53 -56.14 35.92
CA VAL A 172 -24.68 -55.27 36.75
C VAL A 172 -23.64 -56.05 37.54
N PHE A 173 -24.03 -57.13 38.23
CA PHE A 173 -23.09 -57.89 39.05
C PHE A 173 -21.93 -58.49 38.24
N GLN A 174 -22.20 -58.95 37.01
CA GLN A 174 -21.18 -59.52 36.13
C GLN A 174 -20.27 -58.44 35.52
N ALA A 175 -20.78 -57.22 35.40
CA ALA A 175 -20.07 -56.07 34.86
C ALA A 175 -19.33 -55.24 35.94
N LEU A 176 -19.37 -55.64 37.22
CA LEU A 176 -18.66 -54.92 38.29
C LEU A 176 -17.14 -55.06 38.12
N PRO A 177 -16.39 -53.94 38.03
CA PRO A 177 -14.94 -53.95 38.00
C PRO A 177 -14.32 -54.64 39.23
N THR A 178 -13.26 -55.40 39.03
CA THR A 178 -12.60 -56.15 40.11
C THR A 178 -11.94 -55.24 41.13
N ASP A 179 -11.47 -54.06 40.71
CA ASP A 179 -10.90 -53.03 41.59
C ASP A 179 -11.96 -52.40 42.49
N LEU A 180 -13.13 -52.06 41.94
CA LEU A 180 -14.27 -51.56 42.74
C LEU A 180 -14.67 -52.57 43.82
N ARG A 181 -14.73 -53.86 43.47
CA ARG A 181 -15.06 -54.93 44.43
C ARG A 181 -13.99 -55.10 45.50
N ALA A 182 -12.71 -54.98 45.14
CA ALA A 182 -11.61 -55.07 46.10
C ALA A 182 -11.62 -53.91 47.12
N ASP A 183 -11.89 -52.69 46.65
CA ASP A 183 -11.98 -51.51 47.51
C ASP A 183 -13.14 -51.63 48.50
N VAL A 184 -14.30 -52.10 48.04
CA VAL A 184 -15.49 -52.29 48.89
C VAL A 184 -15.28 -53.45 49.88
N ALA A 185 -14.63 -54.53 49.45
CA ALA A 185 -14.27 -55.65 50.32
C ALA A 185 -13.32 -55.22 51.46
N SER A 186 -12.51 -54.18 51.27
CA SER A 186 -11.66 -53.62 52.34
C SER A 186 -12.43 -52.85 53.42
N GLY A 187 -13.76 -52.69 53.26
CA GLY A 187 -14.63 -52.01 54.22
C GLY A 187 -14.94 -50.55 53.86
N GLY A 188 -14.48 -50.07 52.70
CA GLY A 188 -14.67 -48.70 52.25
C GLY A 188 -15.87 -48.48 51.32
N GLN A 189 -16.06 -47.21 50.94
CA GLN A 189 -16.91 -46.79 49.82
C GLN A 189 -16.00 -46.46 48.62
N SER A 190 -16.33 -46.96 47.42
CA SER A 190 -15.59 -46.67 46.19
C SER A 190 -16.55 -46.39 45.04
N ARG A 191 -16.10 -45.61 44.06
CA ARG A 191 -16.90 -45.20 42.89
C ARG A 191 -16.10 -45.30 41.61
N LYS A 192 -16.73 -45.77 40.53
CA LYS A 192 -16.10 -45.94 39.21
C LYS A 192 -17.09 -45.66 38.09
N TYR A 193 -16.62 -44.99 37.05
CA TYR A 193 -17.33 -44.91 35.78
C TYR A 193 -16.99 -46.16 34.96
N HIS A 194 -17.98 -46.97 34.62
CA HIS A 194 -17.78 -48.20 33.84
C HIS A 194 -18.98 -48.45 32.92
N PRO A 195 -18.78 -48.95 31.68
CA PRO A 195 -19.89 -49.39 30.86
C PRO A 195 -20.53 -50.64 31.46
N VAL A 196 -21.85 -50.59 31.68
CA VAL A 196 -22.63 -51.73 32.15
C VAL A 196 -23.67 -52.07 31.08
N PRO A 197 -23.83 -53.34 30.69
CA PRO A 197 -24.85 -53.73 29.72
C PRO A 197 -26.26 -53.44 30.26
N ASP A 198 -27.12 -52.86 29.42
CA ASP A 198 -28.53 -52.70 29.74
C ASP A 198 -29.31 -54.02 29.59
N ALA A 199 -30.64 -53.97 29.73
CA ALA A 199 -31.51 -55.15 29.57
C ALA A 199 -31.49 -55.74 28.15
N SER A 200 -31.01 -55.00 27.14
CA SER A 200 -30.82 -55.44 25.76
C SER A 200 -29.41 -55.96 25.47
N GLY A 201 -28.48 -55.82 26.42
CA GLY A 201 -27.08 -56.25 26.30
C GLY A 201 -26.13 -55.18 25.74
N GLU A 202 -26.62 -53.98 25.45
CA GLU A 202 -25.78 -52.89 24.93
C GLU A 202 -25.04 -52.17 26.08
N PRO A 203 -23.73 -51.92 25.95
CA PRO A 203 -22.94 -51.28 27.00
C PRO A 203 -23.31 -49.80 27.15
N GLN A 204 -23.83 -49.40 28.32
CA GLN A 204 -24.17 -48.01 28.62
C GLN A 204 -23.22 -47.41 29.67
N PRO A 205 -22.79 -46.13 29.51
CA PRO A 205 -21.95 -45.47 30.50
C PRO A 205 -22.69 -45.37 31.83
N THR A 206 -22.12 -45.93 32.90
CA THR A 206 -22.77 -46.06 34.20
C THR A 206 -21.82 -45.61 35.32
N LEU A 207 -22.34 -44.86 36.28
CA LEU A 207 -21.64 -44.57 37.54
C LEU A 207 -21.94 -45.70 38.52
N LEU A 208 -20.91 -46.45 38.89
CA LEU A 208 -20.99 -47.48 39.91
C LEU A 208 -20.57 -46.91 41.26
N VAL A 209 -21.40 -47.10 42.28
CA VAL A 209 -21.10 -46.73 43.67
C VAL A 209 -21.21 -47.97 44.54
N GLY A 210 -20.10 -48.44 45.08
CA GLY A 210 -20.04 -49.59 45.96
C GLY A 210 -19.72 -49.16 47.39
N ALA A 211 -20.35 -49.79 48.38
CA ALA A 211 -20.08 -49.55 49.78
C ALA A 211 -20.26 -50.82 50.61
N ALA A 212 -19.36 -51.02 51.58
CA ALA A 212 -19.54 -52.05 52.59
C ALA A 212 -20.66 -51.66 53.55
N VAL A 213 -21.41 -52.64 54.04
CA VAL A 213 -22.44 -52.47 55.06
C VAL A 213 -21.86 -52.95 56.39
N PRO A 214 -21.44 -52.03 57.29
CA PRO A 214 -20.96 -52.39 58.62
C PRO A 214 -21.91 -53.32 59.35
N SER A 215 -21.37 -54.40 59.92
CA SER A 215 -22.11 -55.40 60.68
C SER A 215 -21.39 -55.63 62.01
N ASP A 216 -22.12 -55.59 63.13
CA ASP A 216 -21.54 -55.74 64.48
C ASP A 216 -21.09 -57.18 64.82
N THR A 217 -21.25 -58.12 63.89
CA THR A 217 -20.90 -59.53 64.06
C THR A 217 -19.49 -59.82 63.51
N SER A 218 -18.70 -60.55 64.29
CA SER A 218 -17.26 -60.79 64.10
C SER A 218 -16.87 -61.22 62.68
N GLY A 219 -16.34 -60.29 61.87
CA GLY A 219 -15.38 -60.44 60.74
C GLY A 219 -15.52 -61.57 59.71
N ALA A 220 -16.56 -62.40 59.75
CA ALA A 220 -16.72 -63.60 58.93
C ALA A 220 -17.86 -63.47 57.89
N GLN A 221 -18.68 -62.43 58.01
CA GLN A 221 -19.78 -62.10 57.10
C GLN A 221 -19.64 -60.64 56.71
N GLN A 222 -19.56 -60.37 55.40
CA GLN A 222 -19.50 -59.03 54.86
C GLN A 222 -20.64 -58.83 53.87
N VAL A 223 -21.47 -57.84 54.12
CA VAL A 223 -22.51 -57.41 53.18
C VAL A 223 -21.97 -56.21 52.41
N GLU A 224 -22.01 -56.30 51.09
CA GLU A 224 -21.60 -55.25 50.17
C GLU A 224 -22.82 -54.80 49.37
N LEU A 225 -22.93 -53.49 49.13
CA LEU A 225 -24.00 -52.89 48.36
C LEU A 225 -23.40 -52.16 47.16
N TYR A 226 -23.85 -52.52 45.96
CA TYR A 226 -23.42 -51.89 44.72
C TYR A 226 -24.61 -51.26 44.01
N TYR A 227 -24.52 -49.96 43.76
CA TYR A 227 -25.44 -49.22 42.94
C TYR A 227 -24.85 -48.98 41.55
N ALA A 228 -25.70 -49.06 40.54
CA ALA A 228 -25.40 -48.73 39.16
C ALA A 228 -26.38 -47.66 38.69
N PHE A 229 -25.85 -46.46 38.42
CA PHE A 229 -26.59 -45.29 37.95
C PHE A 229 -26.27 -45.06 36.46
N PRO A 230 -27.16 -45.41 35.53
CA PRO A 230 -26.95 -45.16 34.11
C PRO A 230 -26.81 -43.66 33.84
N LEU A 231 -25.87 -43.28 32.97
CA LEU A 231 -25.60 -41.89 32.54
C LEU A 231 -26.13 -41.58 31.14
N GLN A 232 -27.05 -42.42 30.64
CA GLN A 232 -27.57 -42.32 29.28
C GLN A 232 -28.35 -41.01 29.08
N GLN A 233 -29.17 -40.61 30.05
CA GLN A 233 -29.94 -39.37 30.00
C GLN A 233 -29.04 -38.13 30.00
N GLU A 234 -27.96 -38.15 30.78
CA GLU A 234 -26.96 -37.08 30.81
C GLU A 234 -26.17 -37.04 29.49
N ALA A 235 -25.81 -38.19 28.93
CA ALA A 235 -25.14 -38.28 27.63
C ALA A 235 -26.01 -37.76 26.48
N GLU A 236 -27.30 -38.09 26.45
CA GLU A 236 -28.27 -37.59 25.48
C GLU A 236 -28.44 -36.08 25.61
N SER A 237 -28.61 -35.57 26.83
CA SER A 237 -28.71 -34.14 27.11
C SER A 237 -27.48 -33.39 26.62
N LEU A 238 -26.28 -33.89 26.92
CA LEU A 238 -25.02 -33.30 26.44
C LEU A 238 -24.88 -33.37 24.91
N SER A 239 -25.40 -34.42 24.27
CA SER A 239 -25.38 -34.53 22.81
C SER A 239 -26.28 -33.49 22.13
N LEU A 240 -27.48 -33.25 22.70
CA LEU A 240 -28.40 -32.20 22.25
C LEU A 240 -27.78 -30.82 22.43
N ILE A 241 -27.25 -30.54 23.63
CA ILE A 241 -26.55 -29.27 23.93
C ILE A 241 -25.39 -29.05 22.95
N ARG A 242 -24.55 -30.07 22.71
CA ARG A 242 -23.45 -29.99 21.73
C ARG A 242 -23.96 -29.63 20.33
N SER A 243 -25.01 -30.30 19.85
CA SER A 243 -25.56 -30.04 18.51
C SER A 243 -26.11 -28.61 18.40
N THR A 244 -26.86 -28.15 19.40
CA THR A 244 -27.40 -26.79 19.48
C THR A 244 -26.30 -25.74 19.53
N VAL A 245 -25.23 -25.96 20.31
CA VAL A 245 -24.08 -25.05 20.39
C VAL A 245 -23.33 -24.98 19.04
N VAL A 246 -23.14 -26.11 18.36
CA VAL A 246 -22.49 -26.13 17.03
C VAL A 246 -23.34 -25.40 15.99
N ILE A 247 -24.64 -25.68 15.91
CA ILE A 247 -25.54 -25.05 14.94
C ILE A 247 -25.63 -23.54 15.18
N SER A 248 -25.85 -23.13 16.42
CA SER A 248 -25.92 -21.71 16.79
C SER A 248 -24.59 -20.99 16.57
N GLY A 249 -23.45 -21.64 16.84
CA GLY A 249 -22.12 -21.11 16.56
C GLY A 249 -21.84 -20.88 15.08
N ILE A 250 -22.26 -21.81 14.22
CA ILE A 250 -22.17 -21.66 12.75
C ILE A 250 -23.07 -20.52 12.29
N ALA A 251 -24.32 -20.49 12.75
CA ALA A 251 -25.28 -19.44 12.39
C ALA A 251 -24.76 -18.05 12.79
N LEU A 252 -24.22 -17.90 14.01
CA LEU A 252 -23.63 -16.66 14.48
C LEU A 252 -22.41 -16.23 13.64
N THR A 253 -21.52 -17.17 13.30
CA THR A 253 -20.35 -16.89 12.47
C THR A 253 -20.76 -16.38 11.08
N LEU A 254 -21.72 -17.06 10.44
CA LEU A 254 -22.24 -16.64 9.14
C LEU A 254 -22.92 -15.26 9.20
N PHE A 255 -23.66 -14.99 10.29
CA PHE A 255 -24.30 -13.70 10.51
C PHE A 255 -23.27 -12.56 10.61
N VAL A 256 -22.21 -12.73 11.41
CA VAL A 256 -21.14 -11.73 11.56
C VAL A 256 -20.38 -11.50 10.24
N VAL A 257 -20.11 -12.57 9.48
CA VAL A 257 -19.53 -12.46 8.13
C VAL A 257 -20.46 -11.71 7.19
N GLY A 258 -21.76 -11.99 7.24
CA GLY A 258 -22.80 -11.30 6.46
C GLY A 258 -22.83 -9.80 6.73
N ILE A 259 -22.77 -9.39 8.00
CA ILE A 259 -22.67 -7.97 8.39
C ILE A 259 -21.38 -7.35 7.83
N GLY A 260 -20.24 -8.02 7.94
CA GLY A 260 -18.98 -7.50 7.40
C GLY A 260 -19.02 -7.26 5.90
N VAL A 261 -19.64 -8.18 5.14
CA VAL A 261 -19.86 -8.02 3.70
C VAL A 261 -20.82 -6.87 3.40
N LEU A 262 -21.90 -6.74 4.18
CA LEU A 262 -22.88 -5.66 4.04
C LEU A 262 -22.24 -4.29 4.25
N VAL A 263 -21.50 -4.10 5.34
CA VAL A 263 -20.78 -2.85 5.65
C VAL A 263 -19.75 -2.52 4.56
N THR A 264 -19.03 -3.52 4.06
CA THR A 264 -18.06 -3.31 2.98
C THR A 264 -18.74 -2.77 1.72
N ARG A 265 -19.90 -3.32 1.35
CA ARG A 265 -20.64 -2.90 0.15
C ARG A 265 -21.34 -1.55 0.31
N LEU A 266 -21.88 -1.26 1.49
CA LEU A 266 -22.63 -0.02 1.75
C LEU A 266 -21.72 1.18 2.02
N VAL A 267 -20.55 0.97 2.66
CA VAL A 267 -19.70 2.08 3.12
C VAL A 267 -18.33 2.07 2.44
N VAL A 268 -17.59 0.95 2.51
CA VAL A 268 -16.18 0.92 2.10
C VAL A 268 -16.00 1.07 0.59
N ASP A 269 -16.81 0.35 -0.20
CA ASP A 269 -16.70 0.36 -1.66
C ASP A 269 -17.04 1.75 -2.28
N PRO A 270 -18.16 2.42 -1.91
CA PRO A 270 -18.43 3.79 -2.37
C PRO A 270 -17.32 4.79 -2.03
N VAL A 271 -16.81 4.77 -0.79
CA VAL A 271 -15.72 5.66 -0.36
C VAL A 271 -14.46 5.45 -1.18
N ARG A 272 -14.10 4.19 -1.46
CA ARG A 272 -12.93 3.88 -2.29
C ARG A 272 -13.09 4.37 -3.73
N ARG A 273 -14.30 4.28 -4.30
CA ARG A 273 -14.58 4.82 -5.64
C ARG A 273 -14.48 6.35 -5.65
N ALA A 274 -15.03 7.01 -4.63
CA ALA A 274 -14.91 8.46 -4.46
C ALA A 274 -13.44 8.91 -4.41
N ALA A 275 -12.61 8.24 -3.60
CA ALA A 275 -11.17 8.52 -3.54
C ALA A 275 -10.49 8.38 -4.92
N GLY A 276 -10.84 7.32 -5.68
CA GLY A 276 -10.31 7.13 -7.03
C GLY A 276 -10.74 8.23 -8.01
N THR A 277 -11.99 8.68 -7.95
CA THR A 277 -12.49 9.80 -8.78
C THR A 277 -11.81 11.12 -8.41
N ALA A 278 -11.61 11.39 -7.11
CA ALA A 278 -10.87 12.56 -6.65
C ALA A 278 -9.42 12.58 -7.15
N GLN A 279 -8.75 11.43 -7.15
CA GLN A 279 -7.40 11.30 -7.71
C GLN A 279 -7.37 11.58 -9.21
N ARG A 280 -8.30 11.02 -9.99
CA ARG A 280 -8.37 11.30 -11.44
C ARG A 280 -8.63 12.77 -11.75
N LEU A 281 -9.47 13.44 -10.96
CA LEU A 281 -9.68 14.89 -11.08
C LEU A 281 -8.37 15.67 -10.84
N ALA A 282 -7.59 15.28 -9.82
CA ALA A 282 -6.30 15.88 -9.52
C ALA A 282 -5.24 15.62 -10.60
N GLU A 283 -5.35 14.50 -11.33
CA GLU A 283 -4.52 14.17 -12.50
C GLU A 283 -4.95 14.92 -13.79
N GLY A 284 -5.95 15.81 -13.71
CA GLY A 284 -6.38 16.67 -14.81
C GLY A 284 -7.63 16.18 -15.57
N GLN A 285 -8.26 15.08 -15.14
CA GLN A 285 -9.51 14.60 -15.76
C GLN A 285 -10.72 15.37 -15.22
N LEU A 286 -10.86 16.63 -15.66
CA LEU A 286 -11.85 17.59 -15.17
C LEU A 286 -13.31 17.22 -15.44
N GLU A 287 -13.58 16.24 -16.31
CA GLU A 287 -14.92 15.77 -16.65
C GLU A 287 -15.44 14.68 -15.71
N GLU A 288 -14.57 14.09 -14.90
CA GLU A 288 -14.97 13.03 -13.97
C GLU A 288 -15.93 13.56 -12.89
N ARG A 289 -16.99 12.80 -12.61
CA ARG A 289 -18.00 13.13 -11.60
C ARG A 289 -18.29 11.93 -10.71
N MET A 290 -18.61 12.20 -9.44
CA MET A 290 -19.08 11.17 -8.53
C MET A 290 -20.57 10.91 -8.75
N ALA A 291 -20.97 9.63 -8.75
CA ALA A 291 -22.37 9.24 -8.81
C ALA A 291 -23.07 9.56 -7.49
N VAL A 292 -24.05 10.46 -7.52
CA VAL A 292 -24.90 10.78 -6.36
C VAL A 292 -25.98 9.71 -6.25
N ARG A 293 -26.03 9.00 -5.12
CA ARG A 293 -27.05 7.99 -4.83
C ARG A 293 -27.57 8.17 -3.40
N GLY A 294 -28.88 8.29 -3.26
CA GLY A 294 -29.52 8.50 -1.95
C GLY A 294 -29.39 9.95 -1.45
N GLU A 295 -29.67 10.14 -0.16
CA GLU A 295 -29.67 11.44 0.53
C GLU A 295 -28.77 11.44 1.78
N ASP A 296 -27.89 10.44 1.89
CA ASP A 296 -27.00 10.28 3.03
C ASP A 296 -25.73 11.17 2.94
N ASP A 297 -24.84 11.03 3.90
CA ASP A 297 -23.58 11.79 3.94
C ASP A 297 -22.68 11.51 2.72
N LEU A 298 -22.75 10.32 2.11
CA LEU A 298 -22.01 10.01 0.90
C LEU A 298 -22.60 10.74 -0.31
N ALA A 299 -23.93 10.85 -0.41
CA ALA A 299 -24.59 11.65 -1.43
C ALA A 299 -24.26 13.14 -1.29
N ARG A 300 -24.25 13.67 -0.06
CA ARG A 300 -23.82 15.04 0.22
C ARG A 300 -22.37 15.27 -0.20
N LEU A 301 -21.46 14.36 0.16
CA LEU A 301 -20.04 14.43 -0.24
C LEU A 301 -19.90 14.44 -1.77
N ALA A 302 -20.58 13.53 -2.47
CA ALA A 302 -20.55 13.47 -3.94
C ALA A 302 -21.07 14.77 -4.57
N THR A 303 -22.14 15.36 -4.01
CA THR A 303 -22.72 16.62 -4.48
C THR A 303 -21.75 17.79 -4.29
N SER A 304 -21.14 17.92 -3.10
CA SER A 304 -20.14 18.95 -2.83
C SER A 304 -18.88 18.79 -3.69
N PHE A 305 -18.44 17.55 -3.93
CA PHE A 305 -17.32 17.28 -4.84
C PHE A 305 -17.64 17.69 -6.29
N ASN A 306 -18.82 17.32 -6.81
CA ASN A 306 -19.22 17.70 -8.16
C ASN A 306 -19.33 19.22 -8.31
N ALA A 307 -19.87 19.93 -7.32
CA ALA A 307 -19.93 21.40 -7.32
C ALA A 307 -18.52 22.04 -7.33
N MET A 308 -17.57 21.46 -6.60
CA MET A 308 -16.17 21.89 -6.64
C MET A 308 -15.55 21.66 -8.02
N ALA A 309 -15.76 20.48 -8.61
CA ALA A 309 -15.26 20.15 -9.94
C ALA A 309 -15.82 21.12 -11.00
N ASP A 310 -17.12 21.43 -10.95
CA ASP A 310 -17.76 22.40 -11.84
C ASP A 310 -17.23 23.82 -11.64
N SER A 311 -16.87 24.21 -10.41
CA SER A 311 -16.25 25.51 -10.14
C SER A 311 -14.84 25.60 -10.72
N LEU A 312 -14.04 24.56 -10.55
CA LEU A 312 -12.68 24.50 -11.08
C LEU A 312 -12.69 24.52 -12.61
N GLN A 313 -13.55 23.70 -13.23
CA GLN A 313 -13.68 23.67 -14.68
C GLN A 313 -14.07 25.05 -15.25
N ARG A 314 -15.05 25.73 -14.63
CA ARG A 314 -15.44 27.10 -15.03
C ARG A 314 -14.29 28.09 -14.91
N GLN A 315 -13.52 28.04 -13.82
CA GLN A 315 -12.36 28.93 -13.63
C GLN A 315 -11.29 28.69 -14.69
N ILE A 316 -11.00 27.43 -15.01
CA ILE A 316 -10.01 27.07 -16.05
C ILE A 316 -10.47 27.58 -17.42
N THR A 317 -11.71 27.31 -17.81
CA THR A 317 -12.25 27.83 -19.09
C THR A 317 -12.27 29.35 -19.14
N GLN A 318 -12.53 30.03 -18.02
CA GLN A 318 -12.47 31.48 -17.93
C GLN A 318 -11.03 32.01 -18.11
N LEU A 319 -10.05 31.36 -17.48
CA LEU A 319 -8.62 31.69 -17.63
C LEU A 319 -8.14 31.50 -19.07
N GLU A 320 -8.51 30.39 -19.70
CA GLU A 320 -8.21 30.11 -21.12
C GLU A 320 -8.86 31.16 -22.04
N GLY A 321 -10.12 31.52 -21.78
CA GLY A 321 -10.82 32.55 -22.53
C GLY A 321 -10.16 33.94 -22.39
N LEU A 322 -9.74 34.31 -21.18
CA LEU A 322 -9.01 35.56 -20.94
C LEU A 322 -7.65 35.57 -21.65
N SER A 323 -6.91 34.46 -21.60
CA SER A 323 -5.63 34.34 -22.30
C SER A 323 -5.81 34.52 -23.81
N GLN A 324 -6.78 33.84 -24.43
CA GLN A 324 -7.06 33.99 -25.86
C GLN A 324 -7.51 35.41 -26.25
N LEU A 325 -8.27 36.09 -25.40
CA LEU A 325 -8.65 37.49 -25.62
C LEU A 325 -7.45 38.42 -25.55
N GLN A 326 -6.56 38.23 -24.58
CA GLN A 326 -5.31 39.01 -24.49
C GLN A 326 -4.44 38.82 -25.74
N GLN A 327 -4.26 37.56 -26.19
CA GLN A 327 -3.47 37.27 -27.40
C GLN A 327 -4.04 37.95 -28.66
N ARG A 328 -5.37 37.87 -28.86
CA ARG A 328 -6.04 38.55 -29.97
C ARG A 328 -5.92 40.07 -29.87
N PHE A 329 -6.20 40.64 -28.70
CA PHE A 329 -6.08 42.07 -28.47
C PHE A 329 -4.68 42.60 -28.81
N THR A 330 -3.62 41.94 -28.33
CA THR A 330 -2.24 42.36 -28.63
C THR A 330 -1.93 42.28 -30.13
N SER A 331 -2.41 41.24 -30.83
CA SER A 331 -2.24 41.09 -32.28
C SER A 331 -2.98 42.20 -33.04
N ASP A 332 -4.24 42.45 -32.69
CA ASP A 332 -5.07 43.44 -33.36
C ASP A 332 -4.51 44.85 -33.15
N VAL A 333 -4.15 45.21 -31.91
CA VAL A 333 -3.50 46.49 -31.59
C VAL A 333 -2.18 46.66 -32.35
N SER A 334 -1.40 45.58 -32.54
CA SER A 334 -0.17 45.64 -33.33
C SER A 334 -0.43 46.05 -34.79
N HIS A 335 -1.48 45.51 -35.40
CA HIS A 335 -1.83 45.80 -36.79
C HIS A 335 -2.46 47.19 -36.96
N GLU A 336 -3.39 47.55 -36.06
CA GLU A 336 -4.08 48.84 -36.09
C GLU A 336 -3.15 50.03 -35.82
N LEU A 337 -2.07 49.84 -35.05
CA LEU A 337 -1.08 50.90 -34.81
C LEU A 337 0.00 50.98 -35.89
N ARG A 338 0.38 49.87 -36.52
CA ARG A 338 1.43 49.86 -37.55
C ARG A 338 0.99 50.61 -38.82
N THR A 339 -0.23 50.39 -39.30
CA THR A 339 -0.73 51.00 -40.56
C THR A 339 -0.72 52.55 -40.56
N PRO A 340 -1.30 53.25 -39.56
CA PRO A 340 -1.24 54.71 -39.51
C PRO A 340 0.19 55.21 -39.29
N LEU A 341 1.01 54.48 -38.50
CA LEU A 341 2.39 54.84 -38.27
C LEU A 341 3.22 54.79 -39.56
N THR A 342 3.07 53.75 -40.37
CA THR A 342 3.73 53.65 -41.68
C THR A 342 3.33 54.80 -42.61
N THR A 343 2.08 55.26 -42.54
CA THR A 343 1.61 56.41 -43.34
C THR A 343 2.27 57.72 -42.90
N VAL A 344 2.34 57.95 -41.58
CA VAL A 344 3.02 59.14 -41.02
C VAL A 344 4.53 59.09 -41.28
N GLN A 345 5.14 57.90 -41.21
CA GLN A 345 6.53 57.69 -41.60
C GLN A 345 6.75 58.02 -43.07
N MET A 346 5.97 57.48 -44.01
CA MET A 346 6.10 57.83 -45.43
C MET A 346 6.05 59.35 -45.69
N ALA A 347 5.15 60.07 -45.00
CA ALA A 347 5.09 61.53 -45.10
C ALA A 347 6.33 62.22 -44.52
N ALA A 348 6.82 61.75 -43.37
CA ALA A 348 8.04 62.27 -42.74
C ALA A 348 9.30 61.93 -43.56
N ASP A 349 9.34 60.80 -44.25
CA ASP A 349 10.42 60.37 -45.14
C ASP A 349 10.53 61.32 -46.33
N VAL A 350 9.40 61.68 -46.95
CA VAL A 350 9.36 62.69 -48.03
C VAL A 350 9.85 64.05 -47.54
N LEU A 351 9.43 64.49 -46.34
CA LEU A 351 9.91 65.75 -45.74
C LEU A 351 11.41 65.69 -45.40
N HIS A 352 11.90 64.53 -44.96
CA HIS A 352 13.30 64.34 -44.62
C HIS A 352 14.18 64.30 -45.88
N GLU A 353 13.70 63.73 -46.98
CA GLU A 353 14.43 63.69 -48.25
C GLU A 353 14.52 65.09 -48.89
N ALA A 354 13.43 65.88 -48.83
CA ALA A 354 13.39 67.25 -49.32
C ALA A 354 14.09 68.29 -48.41
N ARG A 355 14.73 67.85 -47.31
CA ARG A 355 15.24 68.76 -46.27
C ARG A 355 16.29 69.77 -46.74
N GLU A 356 17.02 69.45 -47.80
CA GLU A 356 18.09 70.33 -48.33
C GLU A 356 17.52 71.59 -49.01
N ASP A 357 16.28 71.55 -49.48
CA ASP A 357 15.59 72.67 -50.12
C ASP A 357 14.88 73.59 -49.11
N PHE A 358 14.87 73.21 -47.82
CA PHE A 358 14.17 73.93 -46.77
C PHE A 358 15.04 74.99 -46.08
N PRO A 359 14.44 76.07 -45.55
CA PRO A 359 15.13 76.95 -44.62
C PRO A 359 15.71 76.16 -43.43
N PRO A 360 16.88 76.54 -42.87
CA PRO A 360 17.62 75.73 -41.89
C PRO A 360 16.80 75.25 -40.68
N HIS A 361 15.86 76.07 -40.20
CA HIS A 361 15.00 75.72 -39.06
C HIS A 361 13.93 74.66 -39.41
N VAL A 362 13.45 74.64 -40.66
CA VAL A 362 12.49 73.64 -41.16
C VAL A 362 13.21 72.32 -41.44
N ALA A 363 14.40 72.37 -42.06
CA ALA A 363 15.25 71.19 -42.28
C ALA A 363 15.55 70.46 -40.95
N ARG A 364 15.97 71.23 -39.93
CA ARG A 364 16.18 70.71 -38.57
C ARG A 364 14.91 70.08 -37.98
N SER A 365 13.75 70.68 -38.23
CA SER A 365 12.47 70.15 -37.73
C SER A 365 12.10 68.83 -38.42
N ALA A 366 12.36 68.69 -39.72
CA ALA A 366 12.15 67.44 -40.45
C ALA A 366 13.09 66.32 -39.97
N GLU A 367 14.35 66.63 -39.68
CA GLU A 367 15.30 65.69 -39.04
C GLU A 367 14.82 65.23 -37.67
N LEU A 368 14.38 66.16 -36.81
CA LEU A 368 13.86 65.84 -35.48
C LEU A 368 12.56 65.01 -35.54
N LEU A 369 11.64 65.35 -36.46
CA LEU A 369 10.40 64.61 -36.65
C LEU A 369 10.67 63.16 -37.07
N ARG A 370 11.56 62.95 -38.05
CA ARG A 370 11.94 61.61 -38.50
C ARG A 370 12.57 60.81 -37.36
N ALA A 371 13.52 61.39 -36.64
CA ALA A 371 14.16 60.75 -35.50
C ALA A 371 13.16 60.36 -34.40
N GLU A 372 12.16 61.20 -34.12
CA GLU A 372 11.14 60.90 -33.11
C GLU A 372 10.16 59.83 -33.58
N LEU A 373 9.83 59.75 -34.88
CA LEU A 373 9.02 58.67 -35.45
C LEU A 373 9.73 57.32 -35.42
N ASP A 374 11.02 57.27 -35.79
CA ASP A 374 11.83 56.06 -35.67
C ASP A 374 11.90 55.59 -34.21
N ARG A 375 12.02 56.54 -33.28
CA ARG A 375 11.97 56.25 -31.84
C ARG A 375 10.61 55.70 -31.43
N PHE A 376 9.51 56.32 -31.85
CA PHE A 376 8.15 55.89 -31.53
C PHE A 376 7.86 54.48 -32.07
N GLU A 377 8.31 54.15 -33.29
CA GLU A 377 8.19 52.80 -33.86
C GLU A 377 8.94 51.76 -33.01
N GLY A 378 10.16 52.09 -32.55
CA GLY A 378 10.92 51.24 -31.65
C GLY A 378 10.20 51.00 -30.32
N LEU A 379 9.66 52.06 -29.71
CA LEU A 379 8.88 51.98 -28.46
C LEU A 379 7.63 51.11 -28.63
N LEU A 380 6.91 51.31 -29.72
CA LEU A 380 5.70 50.55 -30.03
C LEU A 380 6.02 49.07 -30.23
N THR A 381 7.06 48.76 -31.01
CA THR A 381 7.51 47.39 -31.24
C THR A 381 7.88 46.69 -29.93
N ASP A 382 8.66 47.36 -29.08
CA ASP A 382 9.02 46.86 -27.76
C ASP A 382 7.80 46.61 -26.85
N LEU A 383 6.82 47.53 -26.86
CA LEU A 383 5.60 47.41 -26.05
C LEU A 383 4.71 46.24 -26.51
N LEU A 384 4.55 46.07 -27.82
CA LEU A 384 3.78 44.96 -28.36
C LEU A 384 4.47 43.63 -28.08
N GLU A 385 5.80 43.62 -28.11
CA GLU A 385 6.55 42.41 -27.81
C GLU A 385 6.46 42.00 -26.34
N ILE A 386 6.58 42.94 -25.39
CA ILE A 386 6.36 42.64 -23.97
C ILE A 386 4.92 42.18 -23.71
N SER A 387 3.95 42.76 -24.41
CA SER A 387 2.54 42.33 -24.32
C SER A 387 2.34 40.90 -24.83
N ARG A 388 3.07 40.47 -25.87
CA ARG A 388 3.02 39.07 -26.34
C ARG A 388 3.61 38.09 -25.33
N TYR A 389 4.61 38.50 -24.55
CA TYR A 389 5.11 37.69 -23.44
C TYR A 389 4.07 37.55 -22.34
N ASP A 390 3.44 38.65 -21.92
CA ASP A 390 2.41 38.64 -20.88
C ASP A 390 1.20 37.77 -21.28
N ALA A 391 0.85 37.76 -22.57
CA ALA A 391 -0.22 36.93 -23.11
C ALA A 391 0.19 35.47 -23.39
N GLY A 392 1.45 35.08 -23.13
CA GLY A 392 1.97 33.75 -23.44
C GLY A 392 2.00 33.42 -24.95
N ALA A 393 1.95 34.42 -25.81
CA ALA A 393 1.87 34.28 -27.26
C ALA A 393 3.26 34.21 -27.95
N ALA A 394 4.33 34.37 -27.17
CA ALA A 394 5.70 34.33 -27.68
C ALA A 394 6.11 32.88 -27.95
N VAL A 395 6.19 32.51 -29.23
CA VAL A 395 6.72 31.22 -29.66
C VAL A 395 8.21 31.37 -29.97
N LEU A 396 8.99 30.38 -29.55
CA LEU A 396 10.41 30.27 -29.86
C LEU A 396 10.58 29.50 -31.17
N ASP A 397 11.28 30.10 -32.13
CA ASP A 397 11.65 29.45 -33.39
C ASP A 397 13.15 29.12 -33.33
N SER A 398 13.46 27.96 -32.75
CA SER A 398 14.85 27.53 -32.51
C SER A 398 15.42 26.81 -33.72
N GLU A 399 16.48 27.36 -34.30
CA GLU A 399 17.25 26.73 -35.37
C GLU A 399 18.74 26.63 -35.00
N PRO A 400 19.49 25.64 -35.51
CA PRO A 400 20.94 25.58 -35.32
C PRO A 400 21.63 26.81 -35.91
N ALA A 401 22.22 27.66 -35.07
CA ALA A 401 22.91 28.88 -35.46
C ALA A 401 24.30 29.00 -34.82
N ASP A 402 25.27 29.54 -35.56
CA ASP A 402 26.60 29.86 -35.03
C ASP A 402 26.56 31.18 -34.23
N LEU A 403 26.72 31.08 -32.90
CA LEU A 403 26.74 32.23 -32.01
C LEU A 403 27.91 33.18 -32.31
N GLY A 404 29.04 32.67 -32.81
CA GLY A 404 30.17 33.49 -33.23
C GLY A 404 29.82 34.40 -34.40
N ALA A 405 29.08 33.87 -35.38
CA ALA A 405 28.57 34.64 -36.51
C ALA A 405 27.52 35.68 -36.08
N LEU A 406 26.63 35.36 -35.13
CA LEU A 406 25.67 36.32 -34.56
C LEU A 406 26.40 37.50 -33.89
N VAL A 407 27.38 37.22 -33.03
CA VAL A 407 28.19 38.26 -32.37
C VAL A 407 28.89 39.14 -33.41
N ALA A 408 29.49 38.55 -34.44
CA ALA A 408 30.18 39.30 -35.50
C ALA A 408 29.22 40.24 -36.25
N ARG A 409 28.01 39.78 -36.59
CA ARG A 409 26.99 40.62 -37.26
C ARG A 409 26.56 41.81 -36.40
N VAL A 410 26.31 41.57 -35.11
CA VAL A 410 25.92 42.63 -34.17
C VAL A 410 27.04 43.66 -34.00
N VAL A 411 28.29 43.21 -33.87
CA VAL A 411 29.46 44.09 -33.74
C VAL A 411 29.63 44.96 -34.99
N ALA A 412 29.56 44.36 -36.18
CA ALA A 412 29.65 45.10 -37.44
C ALA A 412 28.55 46.17 -37.58
N GLY A 413 27.32 45.87 -37.15
CA GLY A 413 26.22 46.84 -37.12
C GLY A 413 26.41 47.98 -36.12
N MET A 414 27.21 47.78 -35.09
CA MET A 414 27.42 48.75 -34.00
C MET A 414 28.74 49.55 -34.13
N THR A 415 29.63 49.21 -35.07
CA THR A 415 30.91 49.89 -35.27
C THR A 415 30.77 51.39 -35.46
N SER A 416 29.86 51.84 -36.34
CA SER A 416 29.67 53.28 -36.59
C SER A 416 29.19 54.05 -35.35
N LEU A 417 28.37 53.42 -34.51
CA LEU A 417 27.89 54.03 -33.27
C LEU A 417 29.01 54.10 -32.23
N ALA A 418 29.82 53.04 -32.13
CA ALA A 418 30.97 52.98 -31.24
C ALA A 418 32.02 54.03 -31.60
N GLU A 419 32.34 54.21 -32.88
CA GLU A 419 33.25 55.25 -33.37
C GLU A 419 32.77 56.66 -33.02
N ARG A 420 31.46 56.94 -33.19
CA ARG A 420 30.86 58.24 -32.79
C ARG A 420 30.97 58.51 -31.29
N HIS A 421 31.02 57.47 -30.46
CA HIS A 421 31.18 57.56 -29.00
C HIS A 421 32.64 57.41 -28.55
N GLY A 422 33.58 57.22 -29.47
CA GLY A 422 35.00 57.01 -29.17
C GLY A 422 35.32 55.67 -28.50
N SER A 423 34.42 54.68 -28.58
CA SER A 423 34.59 53.36 -27.95
C SER A 423 35.12 52.33 -28.96
N GLU A 424 36.12 51.54 -28.58
CA GLU A 424 36.62 50.41 -29.36
C GLU A 424 35.84 49.12 -29.01
N LEU A 425 35.43 48.33 -30.02
CA LEU A 425 34.76 47.04 -29.82
C LEU A 425 35.78 45.88 -29.94
N VAL A 426 36.06 45.19 -28.84
CA VAL A 426 37.03 44.09 -28.77
C VAL A 426 36.30 42.76 -28.63
N VAL A 427 36.43 41.88 -29.62
CA VAL A 427 35.74 40.57 -29.65
C VAL A 427 36.71 39.43 -29.37
N ASN A 428 36.48 38.70 -28.28
CA ASN A 428 37.19 37.47 -27.92
C ASN A 428 36.26 36.27 -28.14
N ARG A 429 36.60 35.40 -29.08
CA ARG A 429 35.81 34.19 -29.37
C ARG A 429 36.73 32.99 -29.63
N PRO A 430 36.28 31.75 -29.36
CA PRO A 430 37.01 30.56 -29.78
C PRO A 430 37.19 30.55 -31.31
N GLY A 431 38.26 29.87 -31.76
CA GLY A 431 38.50 29.67 -33.20
C GLY A 431 37.53 28.70 -33.85
N GLU A 432 36.92 27.81 -33.05
CA GLU A 432 35.90 26.85 -33.48
C GLU A 432 34.49 27.48 -33.45
N ALA A 433 33.61 27.02 -34.34
CA ALA A 433 32.21 27.48 -34.40
C ALA A 433 31.42 27.00 -33.18
N VAL A 434 30.60 27.88 -32.60
CA VAL A 434 29.75 27.56 -31.45
C VAL A 434 28.30 27.47 -31.92
N ILE A 435 27.87 26.26 -32.25
CA ILE A 435 26.51 26.00 -32.74
C ILE A 435 25.56 25.79 -31.56
N ALA A 436 24.46 26.54 -31.53
CA ALA A 436 23.37 26.36 -30.56
C ALA A 436 22.00 26.43 -31.26
N GLU A 437 21.01 25.70 -30.75
CA GLU A 437 19.62 25.74 -31.21
C GLU A 437 18.90 26.96 -30.63
N VAL A 438 18.87 28.07 -31.37
CA VAL A 438 18.39 29.37 -30.88
C VAL A 438 17.57 30.10 -31.93
N ASP A 439 16.69 31.02 -31.49
CA ASP A 439 16.10 32.03 -32.36
C ASP A 439 17.13 33.13 -32.60
N ALA A 440 17.78 33.09 -33.78
CA ALA A 440 18.85 34.00 -34.14
C ALA A 440 18.45 35.48 -34.04
N ARG A 441 17.20 35.82 -34.40
CA ARG A 441 16.69 37.21 -34.39
C ARG A 441 16.60 37.74 -32.96
N ARG A 442 16.13 36.92 -32.02
CA ARG A 442 16.03 37.27 -30.60
C ARG A 442 17.40 37.37 -29.93
N VAL A 443 18.30 36.43 -30.22
CA VAL A 443 19.67 36.49 -29.70
C VAL A 443 20.41 37.73 -30.20
N GLU A 444 20.31 38.04 -31.50
CA GLU A 444 20.89 39.27 -32.07
C GLU A 444 20.33 40.52 -31.40
N ARG A 445 19.04 40.53 -31.08
CA ARG A 445 18.42 41.65 -30.37
C ARG A 445 18.92 41.79 -28.93
N ILE A 446 19.03 40.69 -28.17
CA ILE A 446 19.64 40.73 -26.84
C ILE A 446 21.03 41.36 -26.96
N LEU A 447 21.88 40.80 -27.82
CA LEU A 447 23.26 41.26 -27.99
C LEU A 447 23.33 42.74 -28.42
N ARG A 448 22.46 43.16 -29.33
CA ARG A 448 22.36 44.56 -29.77
C ARG A 448 22.00 45.50 -28.63
N ASN A 449 21.07 45.12 -27.76
CA ASN A 449 20.72 45.90 -26.57
C ASN A 449 21.87 45.95 -25.55
N LEU A 450 22.55 44.82 -25.32
CA LEU A 450 23.68 44.78 -24.39
C LEU A 450 24.86 45.62 -24.91
N VAL A 451 25.21 45.50 -26.19
CA VAL A 451 26.31 46.26 -26.82
C VAL A 451 25.95 47.75 -26.91
N GLY A 452 24.71 48.08 -27.28
CA GLY A 452 24.23 49.46 -27.32
C GLY A 452 24.34 50.15 -25.96
N ASN A 453 23.88 49.47 -24.89
CA ASN A 453 24.03 49.96 -23.52
C ASN A 453 25.50 50.14 -23.12
N ALA A 454 26.37 49.20 -23.51
CA ALA A 454 27.80 49.30 -23.22
C ALA A 454 28.46 50.48 -23.96
N ILE A 455 28.03 50.81 -25.18
CA ILE A 455 28.51 51.99 -25.93
C ILE A 455 28.05 53.29 -25.28
N GLU A 456 26.75 53.38 -24.96
CA GLU A 456 26.16 54.59 -24.38
C GLU A 456 26.74 54.91 -22.99
N HIS A 457 26.99 53.88 -22.17
CA HIS A 457 27.42 54.05 -20.79
C HIS A 457 28.92 53.84 -20.58
N GLY A 458 29.65 53.34 -21.57
CA GLY A 458 31.07 52.96 -21.49
C GLY A 458 32.07 54.11 -21.43
N ALA A 459 31.62 55.37 -21.55
CA ALA A 459 32.44 56.58 -21.45
C ALA A 459 33.64 56.62 -22.42
N GLY A 460 33.44 56.13 -23.67
CA GLY A 460 34.48 56.10 -24.70
C GLY A 460 35.63 55.13 -24.43
N ARG A 461 35.43 54.15 -23.53
CA ARG A 461 36.44 53.13 -23.21
C ARG A 461 36.19 51.84 -24.01
N PRO A 462 37.21 50.97 -24.17
CA PRO A 462 37.05 49.71 -24.89
C PRO A 462 35.98 48.81 -24.26
N ILE A 463 35.10 48.27 -25.12
CA ILE A 463 34.02 47.36 -24.78
C ILE A 463 34.46 45.94 -25.16
N GLU A 464 34.50 45.06 -24.17
CA GLU A 464 34.95 43.68 -24.34
C GLU A 464 33.75 42.75 -24.51
N ILE A 465 33.69 42.05 -25.65
CA ILE A 465 32.67 41.05 -25.96
C ILE A 465 33.35 39.69 -26.00
N THR A 466 33.02 38.81 -25.06
CA THR A 466 33.64 37.48 -24.96
C THR A 466 32.60 36.40 -25.16
N LEU A 467 32.85 35.46 -26.07
CA LEU A 467 32.06 34.24 -26.29
C LEU A 467 32.87 33.03 -25.81
N ALA A 468 32.24 32.15 -25.04
CA ALA A 468 32.79 30.82 -24.73
C ALA A 468 31.67 29.79 -24.62
N ALA A 469 32.02 28.51 -24.81
CA ALA A 469 31.11 27.40 -24.68
C ALA A 469 31.74 26.28 -23.82
N ASN A 470 30.88 25.54 -23.13
CA ASN A 470 31.21 24.26 -22.52
C ASN A 470 30.38 23.15 -23.21
N ARG A 471 30.26 21.98 -22.59
CA ARG A 471 29.53 20.84 -23.19
C ARG A 471 28.02 21.04 -23.29
N THR A 472 27.44 21.91 -22.48
CA THR A 472 25.97 22.04 -22.33
C THR A 472 25.45 23.43 -22.62
N SER A 473 26.30 24.45 -22.54
CA SER A 473 25.90 25.85 -22.66
C SER A 473 26.97 26.72 -23.32
N ALA A 474 26.50 27.80 -23.93
CA ALA A 474 27.34 28.90 -24.41
C ALA A 474 27.02 30.17 -23.63
N ALA A 475 28.01 31.03 -23.43
CA ALA A 475 27.81 32.34 -22.84
C ALA A 475 28.49 33.44 -23.65
N VAL A 476 27.83 34.59 -23.69
CA VAL A 476 28.37 35.84 -24.22
C VAL A 476 28.38 36.87 -23.09
N THR A 477 29.54 37.44 -22.80
CA THR A 477 29.65 38.59 -21.89
C THR A 477 29.93 39.86 -22.67
N VAL A 478 29.23 40.94 -22.33
CA VAL A 478 29.47 42.30 -22.83
C VAL A 478 29.88 43.16 -21.66
N ARG A 479 31.11 43.68 -21.69
CA ARG A 479 31.70 44.45 -20.59
C ARG A 479 32.06 45.85 -21.05
N ASP A 480 31.57 46.84 -20.32
CA ASP A 480 32.01 48.23 -20.41
C ASP A 480 32.92 48.59 -19.22
N ARG A 481 33.58 49.75 -19.31
CA ARG A 481 34.41 50.32 -18.25
C ARG A 481 33.93 51.71 -17.83
N GLY A 482 32.64 51.97 -18.01
CA GLY A 482 32.06 53.28 -17.87
C GLY A 482 31.59 53.59 -16.45
N VAL A 483 30.42 54.24 -16.36
CA VAL A 483 29.84 54.70 -15.09
C VAL A 483 29.51 53.56 -14.13
N GLY A 484 29.22 52.36 -14.66
CA GLY A 484 28.84 51.18 -13.88
C GLY A 484 27.47 51.28 -13.24
N LEU A 485 27.16 50.30 -12.37
CA LEU A 485 25.89 50.18 -11.65
C LEU A 485 26.17 50.06 -10.15
N SER A 486 25.37 50.69 -9.31
CA SER A 486 25.29 50.36 -7.89
C SER A 486 24.60 49.00 -7.67
N SER A 487 24.78 48.43 -6.48
CA SER A 487 24.14 47.16 -6.12
C SER A 487 22.60 47.22 -6.14
N ALA A 488 22.01 48.40 -5.91
CA ALA A 488 20.57 48.59 -6.00
C ALA A 488 20.11 48.68 -7.47
N GLU A 489 20.81 49.45 -8.29
CA GLU A 489 20.53 49.58 -9.73
C GLU A 489 20.65 48.23 -10.45
N ALA A 490 21.65 47.41 -10.11
CA ALA A 490 21.83 46.09 -10.70
C ALA A 490 20.67 45.12 -10.44
N GLN A 491 19.89 45.31 -9.36
CA GLN A 491 18.70 44.50 -9.07
C GLN A 491 17.48 44.91 -9.91
N HIS A 492 17.40 46.20 -10.28
CA HIS A 492 16.26 46.77 -10.99
C HIS A 492 16.52 47.02 -12.48
N VAL A 493 17.74 46.79 -12.97
CA VAL A 493 18.12 47.11 -14.36
C VAL A 493 17.29 46.36 -15.42
N PHE A 494 16.67 45.25 -15.04
CA PHE A 494 15.79 44.46 -15.91
C PHE A 494 14.31 44.77 -15.71
N ASP A 495 13.94 45.68 -14.80
CA ASP A 495 12.56 46.10 -14.59
C ASP A 495 12.06 46.94 -15.78
N ARG A 496 10.76 46.85 -16.06
CA ARG A 496 10.13 47.55 -17.18
C ARG A 496 10.16 49.06 -16.97
N PHE A 497 10.53 49.81 -18.00
CA PHE A 497 10.65 51.27 -18.00
C PHE A 497 11.67 51.83 -16.99
N TRP A 498 12.48 50.98 -16.37
CA TRP A 498 13.44 51.40 -15.36
C TRP A 498 14.64 52.11 -15.99
N ARG A 499 15.10 53.19 -15.33
CA ARG A 499 16.22 54.02 -15.76
C ARG A 499 16.97 54.57 -14.53
N ALA A 500 18.30 54.60 -14.58
CA ALA A 500 19.14 55.17 -13.52
C ALA A 500 19.07 56.72 -13.44
N ASP A 501 18.92 57.41 -14.57
CA ASP A 501 18.72 58.87 -14.63
C ASP A 501 17.73 59.24 -15.76
N PRO A 502 16.51 59.72 -15.43
CA PRO A 502 15.49 60.10 -16.42
C PRO A 502 15.86 61.33 -17.27
N SER A 503 16.74 62.21 -16.76
CA SER A 503 16.97 63.57 -17.28
C SER A 503 18.06 63.69 -18.34
N ARG A 504 18.89 62.66 -18.53
CA ARG A 504 19.93 62.66 -19.57
C ARG A 504 19.34 62.57 -20.98
N VAL A 505 19.71 63.54 -21.82
CA VAL A 505 19.48 63.53 -23.27
C VAL A 505 20.30 62.40 -23.89
N ARG A 506 19.64 61.49 -24.61
CA ARG A 506 20.29 60.36 -25.29
C ARG A 506 20.64 60.71 -26.73
N THR A 507 21.64 60.02 -27.27
CA THR A 507 21.91 59.96 -28.72
C THR A 507 21.21 58.76 -29.37
N VAL A 508 20.86 57.72 -28.61
CA VAL A 508 20.08 56.54 -29.04
C VAL A 508 18.94 56.33 -28.04
N GLY A 509 17.69 56.54 -28.45
CA GLY A 509 16.53 56.52 -27.55
C GLY A 509 16.21 55.11 -27.01
N GLY A 510 16.27 54.90 -25.70
CA GLY A 510 15.79 53.67 -25.04
C GLY A 510 14.46 53.86 -24.29
N SER A 511 13.46 53.02 -24.55
CA SER A 511 12.21 52.90 -23.78
C SER A 511 12.42 52.61 -22.28
N GLY A 512 13.57 52.05 -21.91
CA GLY A 512 13.71 51.29 -20.67
C GLY A 512 13.06 49.90 -20.75
N LEU A 513 12.61 49.46 -21.93
CA LEU A 513 12.08 48.11 -22.15
C LEU A 513 13.16 47.15 -22.69
N GLY A 514 14.18 47.65 -23.38
CA GLY A 514 15.17 46.79 -24.06
C GLY A 514 15.82 45.70 -23.19
N LEU A 515 16.22 46.02 -21.95
CA LEU A 515 16.80 45.03 -21.03
C LEU A 515 15.76 44.05 -20.48
N SER A 516 14.55 44.53 -20.17
CA SER A 516 13.44 43.67 -19.74
C SER A 516 13.04 42.68 -20.83
N ILE A 517 13.00 43.12 -22.10
CA ILE A 517 12.70 42.22 -23.20
C ILE A 517 13.86 41.27 -23.46
N SER A 518 15.11 41.73 -23.32
CA SER A 518 16.28 40.85 -23.42
C SER A 518 16.24 39.72 -22.38
N LEU A 519 15.74 40.02 -21.17
CA LEU A 519 15.54 39.03 -20.12
C LEU A 519 14.46 38.01 -20.49
N GLU A 520 13.32 38.45 -21.05
CA GLU A 520 12.26 37.53 -21.51
C GLU A 520 12.70 36.71 -22.73
N ASP A 521 13.41 37.31 -23.70
CA ASP A 521 14.04 36.60 -24.82
C ASP A 521 15.00 35.51 -24.30
N ALA A 522 15.84 35.82 -23.31
CA ALA A 522 16.75 34.84 -22.72
C ALA A 522 16.00 33.71 -22.00
N ARG A 523 14.96 34.04 -21.21
CA ARG A 523 14.12 33.06 -20.51
C ARG A 523 13.38 32.14 -21.47
N LEU A 524 12.87 32.67 -22.59
CA LEU A 524 12.19 31.89 -23.62
C LEU A 524 13.10 30.78 -24.19
N HIS A 525 14.41 31.05 -24.28
CA HIS A 525 15.43 30.07 -24.69
C HIS A 525 15.87 29.11 -23.56
N GLY A 526 15.27 29.18 -22.36
CA GLY A 526 15.78 28.49 -21.17
C GLY A 526 17.11 29.05 -20.67
N GLY A 527 17.46 30.26 -21.07
CA GLY A 527 18.71 30.94 -20.81
C GLY A 527 18.75 31.78 -19.53
N TRP A 528 19.94 32.24 -19.17
CA TRP A 528 20.16 33.22 -18.10
C TRP A 528 20.66 34.54 -18.68
N LEU A 529 20.06 35.65 -18.27
CA LEU A 529 20.61 36.99 -18.49
C LEU A 529 20.88 37.65 -17.15
N GLN A 530 22.14 38.03 -16.91
CA GLN A 530 22.60 38.52 -15.62
C GLN A 530 23.50 39.74 -15.79
N VAL A 531 23.61 40.54 -14.74
CA VAL A 531 24.45 41.73 -14.71
C VAL A 531 25.32 41.74 -13.46
N TRP A 532 26.53 42.28 -13.62
CA TRP A 532 27.34 42.79 -12.52
C TRP A 532 27.78 44.20 -12.87
N GLY A 533 27.89 45.07 -11.87
CA GLY A 533 28.47 46.39 -12.07
C GLY A 533 28.97 46.96 -10.76
N GLN A 534 29.87 47.93 -10.89
CA GLN A 534 30.37 48.72 -9.77
C GLN A 534 30.59 50.15 -10.25
N GLN A 535 30.10 51.13 -9.48
CA GLN A 535 30.23 52.54 -9.84
C GLN A 535 31.70 52.92 -10.12
N GLY A 536 31.92 53.55 -11.28
CA GLY A 536 33.23 53.97 -11.78
C GLY A 536 34.11 52.85 -12.36
N GLN A 537 33.71 51.58 -12.26
CA GLN A 537 34.44 50.42 -12.79
C GLN A 537 33.75 49.76 -14.00
N GLY A 538 32.57 50.25 -14.39
CA GLY A 538 31.75 49.72 -15.49
C GLY A 538 30.78 48.61 -15.08
N ALA A 539 30.14 48.01 -16.07
CA ALA A 539 29.26 46.86 -15.91
C ALA A 539 29.64 45.71 -16.86
N GLN A 540 29.18 44.51 -16.51
CA GLN A 540 29.29 43.30 -17.31
C GLN A 540 27.94 42.59 -17.34
N PHE A 541 27.37 42.50 -18.54
CA PHE A 541 26.19 41.68 -18.80
C PHE A 541 26.63 40.32 -19.31
N ARG A 542 25.94 39.26 -18.87
CA ARG A 542 26.21 37.87 -19.26
C ARG A 542 24.93 37.20 -19.72
N LEU A 543 24.88 36.86 -21.01
CA LEU A 543 23.88 35.97 -21.59
C LEU A 543 24.43 34.53 -21.57
N THR A 544 23.68 33.57 -21.05
CA THR A 544 23.99 32.14 -21.10
C THR A 544 22.81 31.40 -21.74
N LEU A 545 23.09 30.58 -22.75
CA LEU A 545 22.08 29.82 -23.51
C LEU A 545 22.46 28.33 -23.50
N PRO A 546 21.49 27.41 -23.44
CA PRO A 546 21.76 26.00 -23.67
C PRO A 546 22.13 25.77 -25.14
N LEU A 547 22.98 24.78 -25.43
CA LEU A 547 23.35 24.44 -26.81
C LEU A 547 22.22 23.74 -27.57
N THR A 548 21.36 23.02 -26.86
CA THR A 548 20.17 22.33 -27.38
C THR A 548 18.91 22.91 -26.77
N ALA A 549 17.86 23.08 -27.58
CA ALA A 549 16.58 23.62 -27.12
C ALA A 549 15.97 22.73 -26.02
N GLY A 550 15.54 23.35 -24.92
CA GLY A 550 15.00 22.65 -23.75
C GLY A 550 16.05 22.00 -22.83
N GLY A 551 17.35 22.17 -23.09
CA GLY A 551 18.41 21.72 -22.19
C GLY A 551 18.47 22.52 -20.88
N GLU A 552 18.75 21.86 -19.75
CA GLU A 552 18.93 22.53 -18.47
C GLU A 552 20.31 23.20 -18.35
N LEU A 553 20.33 24.47 -17.93
CA LEU A 553 21.55 25.18 -17.58
C LEU A 553 22.01 24.80 -16.16
N THR A 554 23.18 24.18 -16.05
CA THR A 554 23.82 23.86 -14.76
C THR A 554 24.94 24.83 -14.39
N SER A 555 25.63 25.38 -15.39
CA SER A 555 26.72 26.33 -15.21
C SER A 555 26.88 27.22 -16.44
N SER A 556 27.51 28.39 -16.24
CA SER A 556 27.88 29.29 -17.31
C SER A 556 29.39 29.20 -17.58
N PRO A 557 29.83 29.07 -18.85
CA PRO A 557 31.26 28.94 -19.19
C PRO A 557 32.07 30.24 -18.96
N LEU A 558 31.41 31.39 -18.82
CA LEU A 558 32.05 32.67 -18.51
C LEU A 558 31.64 33.15 -17.11
N PRO A 559 32.54 33.77 -16.32
CA PRO A 559 32.18 34.33 -15.01
C PRO A 559 31.31 35.59 -15.15
N LEU A 560 30.41 35.83 -14.20
CA LEU A 560 29.56 37.05 -14.18
C LEU A 560 30.37 38.28 -13.74
N ARG A 561 31.23 38.09 -12.73
CA ARG A 561 32.18 39.11 -12.30
C ARG A 561 33.45 38.94 -13.12
N PRO A 562 33.98 40.01 -13.74
CA PRO A 562 35.26 39.92 -14.43
C PRO A 562 36.34 39.47 -13.45
N ALA A 563 37.13 38.47 -13.84
CA ALA A 563 38.34 38.14 -13.09
C ALA A 563 39.29 39.34 -13.20
N LEU A 564 39.78 39.85 -12.06
CA LEU A 564 40.91 40.78 -12.05
C LEU A 564 42.12 40.06 -12.65
N ILE A 565 42.34 40.23 -13.95
CA ILE A 565 43.59 39.82 -14.57
C ILE A 565 44.66 40.74 -13.98
N ARG A 566 45.41 40.23 -12.99
CA ARG A 566 46.69 40.82 -12.60
C ARG A 566 47.55 40.86 -13.86
N GLN A 567 47.75 42.05 -14.43
CA GLN A 567 48.87 42.24 -15.35
C GLN A 567 50.15 42.11 -14.52
N PRO A 568 51.06 41.16 -14.84
CA PRO A 568 52.33 41.09 -14.15
C PRO A 568 53.15 42.32 -14.55
N GLY A 569 53.36 43.27 -13.62
CA GLY A 569 54.44 44.27 -13.76
C GLY A 569 54.14 45.77 -13.60
N ARG A 570 53.02 46.23 -13.01
CA ARG A 570 52.89 47.66 -12.62
C ARG A 570 52.71 47.85 -11.11
N PRO A 571 53.60 48.60 -10.42
CA PRO A 571 53.39 49.01 -9.04
C PRO A 571 52.48 50.25 -8.95
N LEU A 572 51.92 50.43 -7.74
CA LEU A 572 50.89 51.41 -7.35
C LEU A 572 51.29 52.87 -7.58
#